data_AF-A0AAW9DU89-F1
#
_entry.id   AF-A0AAW9DU89-F1
#
_cell.length_a   1.000
_cell.length_b   1.000
_cell.length_c   1.000
_cell.angle_alpha   90.00
_cell.angle_beta   90.00
_cell.angle_gamma   90.00
#
_symmetry.space_group_name_H-M   'P 1'
#
loop_
_entity.id
_entity.type
_entity.pdbx_description
1 polymer ?
#
loop_
_entity_poly.entity_id
_entity_poly.type
_entity_poly.pdbx_seq_one_letter_code
_entity_poly.pdbx_strand_id
1 'polypeptide(L)'
;MRGVLRDGPLKPVDYIEGDRVVRGYDASVLVAVCGVWLKARENKRLQKQQLSKAQKAENLMLALAETGVVALIDEATGYQDDRAKDALAKIFTTFLAKERQKWTPTFPLAFYKEIYRLRGWKFEPWNTKRPSVIAAWTDDFVYDRLAPGLTEELRNKNPIVETGRRTHKHHQWFNPERGHPSLKEHISGVIALLRAAENWGAFKRGLDRAYPKFGTTIELALAGGNNGTKRLT
;
A
#
# COMPACT_ATOMS: atom_id res chain seq x y z
N MET A 1 31.61 -31.44 21.59
CA MET A 1 30.84 -30.18 21.50
C MET A 1 31.68 -28.92 21.28
N ARG A 2 32.89 -28.77 21.86
CA ARG A 2 33.68 -27.53 21.71
C ARG A 2 34.16 -27.21 20.27
N GLY A 3 34.43 -28.21 19.42
CA GLY A 3 34.86 -28.01 18.03
C GLY A 3 33.73 -27.56 17.10
N VAL A 4 32.59 -28.25 17.12
CA VAL A 4 31.45 -28.03 16.20
C VAL A 4 30.89 -26.61 16.21
N LEU A 5 30.91 -25.92 17.36
CA LEU A 5 30.44 -24.54 17.43
C LEU A 5 31.47 -23.52 16.93
N ARG A 6 32.76 -23.77 17.17
CA ARG A 6 33.87 -22.85 16.82
C ARG A 6 34.18 -22.88 15.33
N ASP A 7 34.06 -24.04 14.70
CA ASP A 7 34.22 -24.21 13.25
C ASP A 7 32.92 -23.98 12.47
N GLY A 8 31.79 -23.81 13.18
CA GLY A 8 30.46 -23.58 12.65
C GLY A 8 29.95 -22.15 12.89
N PRO A 9 28.79 -21.95 13.51
CA PRO A 9 28.12 -20.64 13.54
C PRO A 9 28.81 -19.58 14.42
N LEU A 10 29.82 -19.94 15.22
CA LEU A 10 30.68 -18.96 15.91
C LEU A 10 31.91 -18.57 15.08
N LYS A 11 32.03 -19.04 13.83
CA LYS A 11 33.04 -18.52 12.91
C LYS A 11 32.62 -17.11 12.49
N PRO A 12 33.44 -16.08 12.76
CA PRO A 12 33.10 -14.72 12.37
C PRO A 12 33.07 -14.56 10.85
N VAL A 13 32.17 -13.72 10.38
CA VAL A 13 32.03 -13.32 8.97
C VAL A 13 32.26 -11.82 8.91
N ASP A 14 33.21 -11.40 8.08
CA ASP A 14 33.50 -9.99 7.88
C ASP A 14 32.62 -9.45 6.73
N TYR A 15 31.97 -8.31 6.94
CA TYR A 15 31.13 -7.63 5.94
C TYR A 15 31.45 -6.14 5.87
N ILE A 16 31.11 -5.52 4.74
CA ILE A 16 31.41 -4.12 4.47
C ILE A 16 30.18 -3.28 4.79
N GLU A 17 30.34 -2.30 5.69
CA GLU A 17 29.34 -1.29 6.01
C GLU A 17 29.90 0.09 5.64
N GLY A 18 29.59 0.56 4.43
CA GLY A 18 30.24 1.75 3.84
C GLY A 18 31.72 1.49 3.56
N ASP A 19 32.62 2.28 4.14
CA ASP A 19 34.08 2.09 4.07
C ASP A 19 34.66 1.25 5.22
N ARG A 20 33.81 0.72 6.12
CA ARG A 20 34.26 0.00 7.32
C ARG A 20 34.03 -1.50 7.15
N VAL A 21 35.05 -2.28 7.49
CA VAL A 21 34.92 -3.73 7.66
C VAL A 21 34.41 -3.99 9.07
N VAL A 22 33.25 -4.64 9.16
CA VAL A 22 32.57 -5.00 10.42
C VAL A 22 32.51 -6.52 10.53
N ARG A 23 32.69 -7.03 11.75
CA ARG A 23 32.69 -8.46 12.03
C ARG A 23 31.35 -8.89 12.62
N GLY A 24 30.66 -9.78 11.92
CA GLY A 24 29.40 -10.39 12.33
C GLY A 24 29.52 -11.90 12.58
N TYR A 25 28.39 -12.49 12.94
CA TYR A 25 28.21 -13.95 13.05
C TYR A 25 26.97 -14.35 12.26
N ASP A 26 26.97 -15.57 11.76
CA ASP A 26 25.78 -16.13 11.10
C ASP A 26 24.60 -16.20 12.09
N ALA A 27 23.39 -15.85 11.63
CA ALA A 27 22.21 -15.79 12.50
C ALA A 27 21.87 -17.15 13.15
N SER A 28 22.27 -18.26 12.52
CA SER A 28 22.11 -19.62 13.09
C SER A 28 22.87 -19.82 14.41
N VAL A 29 23.80 -18.92 14.75
CA VAL A 29 24.48 -18.89 16.05
C VAL A 29 23.51 -18.80 17.21
N LEU A 30 22.39 -18.08 17.03
CA LEU A 30 21.39 -17.90 18.07
C LEU A 30 20.73 -19.24 18.42
N VAL A 31 20.33 -20.00 17.40
CA VAL A 31 19.76 -21.35 17.54
C VAL A 31 20.78 -22.30 18.16
N ALA A 32 22.02 -22.24 17.70
CA ALA A 32 23.10 -23.08 18.20
C ALA A 32 23.39 -22.83 19.70
N VAL A 33 23.46 -21.56 20.12
CA VAL A 33 23.69 -21.18 21.51
C VAL A 33 22.52 -21.58 22.40
N CYS A 34 21.28 -21.38 21.95
CA CYS A 34 20.10 -21.85 22.69
C CYS A 34 20.11 -23.37 22.86
N GLY A 35 20.45 -24.11 21.81
CA GLY A 35 20.59 -25.56 21.84
C GLY A 35 21.64 -26.04 22.85
N VAL A 36 22.74 -25.29 23.04
CA VAL A 36 23.74 -25.61 24.07
C VAL A 36 23.16 -25.50 25.47
N TRP A 37 22.41 -24.42 25.76
CA TRP A 37 21.77 -24.24 27.07
C TRP A 37 20.75 -25.35 27.37
N LEU A 38 19.94 -25.71 26.37
CA LEU A 38 18.95 -26.80 26.50
C LEU A 38 19.63 -28.14 26.75
N LYS A 39 20.64 -28.51 25.96
CA LYS A 39 21.40 -29.76 26.15
C LYS A 39 22.13 -29.79 27.49
N ALA A 40 22.68 -28.66 27.94
CA ALA A 40 23.33 -28.59 29.24
C ALA A 40 22.33 -28.77 30.41
N ARG A 41 21.10 -28.23 30.27
CA ARG A 41 20.01 -28.43 31.23
C ARG A 41 19.57 -29.90 31.28
N GLU A 42 19.34 -30.51 30.12
CA GLU A 42 18.96 -31.92 29.97
C GLU A 42 19.98 -32.87 30.61
N ASN A 43 21.27 -32.60 30.37
CA ASN A 43 22.38 -33.37 30.96
C ASN A 43 22.66 -33.03 32.44
N LYS A 44 21.81 -32.23 33.10
CA LYS A 44 21.96 -31.80 34.50
C LYS A 44 23.32 -31.14 34.80
N ARG A 45 23.93 -30.46 33.83
CA ARG A 45 25.23 -29.78 33.95
C ARG A 45 25.13 -28.30 34.32
N LEU A 46 23.91 -27.78 34.49
CA LEU A 46 23.68 -26.39 34.85
C LEU A 46 23.66 -26.16 36.35
N GLN A 47 24.25 -25.04 36.77
CA GLN A 47 24.11 -24.53 38.13
C GLN A 47 22.73 -23.90 38.34
N LYS A 48 22.28 -23.78 39.59
CA LYS A 48 20.96 -23.21 39.93
C LYS A 48 20.76 -21.80 39.37
N GLN A 49 21.82 -20.97 39.36
CA GLN A 49 21.81 -19.61 38.81
C GLN A 49 21.71 -19.56 37.28
N GLN A 50 22.00 -20.67 36.59
CA GLN A 50 22.00 -20.78 35.13
C GLN A 50 20.66 -21.26 34.55
N LEU A 51 19.76 -21.77 35.39
CA LEU A 51 18.47 -22.32 34.97
C LEU A 51 17.59 -21.27 34.27
N SER A 52 17.60 -20.03 34.76
CA SER A 52 16.84 -18.93 34.14
C SER A 52 17.33 -18.58 32.73
N LYS A 53 18.64 -18.74 32.45
CA LYS A 53 19.22 -18.52 31.11
C LYS A 53 18.77 -19.62 30.15
N ALA A 54 18.75 -20.87 30.61
CA ALA A 54 18.23 -21.98 29.81
C ALA A 54 16.73 -21.86 29.52
N GLN A 55 15.93 -21.34 30.46
CA GLN A 55 14.52 -21.05 30.20
C GLN A 55 14.33 -19.98 29.12
N LYS A 56 15.13 -18.91 29.16
CA LYS A 56 15.09 -17.87 28.11
C LYS A 56 15.49 -18.43 26.74
N ALA A 57 16.50 -19.30 26.71
CA ALA A 57 16.91 -19.99 25.49
C ALA A 57 15.80 -20.89 24.92
N GLU A 58 15.05 -21.58 25.79
CA GLU A 58 13.88 -22.38 25.41
C GLU A 58 12.78 -21.53 24.79
N ASN A 59 12.40 -20.45 25.45
CA ASN A 59 11.35 -19.56 24.95
C ASN A 59 11.73 -18.96 23.58
N LEU A 60 13.01 -18.63 23.40
CA LEU A 60 13.51 -18.13 22.12
C LEU A 60 13.47 -19.19 21.01
N MET A 61 13.81 -20.45 21.33
CA MET A 61 13.68 -21.58 20.39
C MET A 61 12.23 -21.83 19.98
N LEU A 62 11.30 -21.75 20.93
CA LEU A 62 9.86 -21.91 20.67
C LEU A 62 9.34 -20.80 19.74
N ALA A 63 9.65 -19.54 20.03
CA ALA A 63 9.22 -18.41 19.20
C ALA A 63 9.80 -18.48 17.77
N LEU A 64 11.06 -18.90 17.63
CA LEU A 64 11.68 -19.13 16.32
C LEU A 64 11.04 -20.31 15.58
N ALA A 65 10.68 -21.38 16.29
CA ALA A 65 9.99 -22.53 15.69
C ALA A 65 8.59 -22.15 15.21
N GLU A 66 7.82 -21.38 15.98
CA GLU A 66 6.51 -20.86 15.56
C GLU A 66 6.62 -20.05 14.27
N THR A 67 7.58 -19.11 14.21
CA THR A 67 7.83 -18.30 13.02
C THR A 67 8.29 -19.16 11.83
N GLY A 68 9.15 -20.15 12.09
CA GLY A 68 9.63 -21.09 11.08
C GLY A 68 8.51 -21.97 10.51
N VAL A 69 7.58 -22.44 11.35
CA VAL A 69 6.40 -23.20 10.90
C VAL A 69 5.51 -22.34 10.01
N VAL A 70 5.23 -21.09 10.41
CA VAL A 70 4.46 -20.16 9.58
C VAL A 70 5.15 -19.91 8.24
N ALA A 71 6.47 -19.66 8.25
CA ALA A 71 7.24 -19.43 7.03
C ALA A 71 7.25 -20.66 6.09
N LEU A 72 7.39 -21.87 6.64
CA LEU A 72 7.35 -23.12 5.86
C LEU A 72 5.97 -23.39 5.27
N ILE A 73 4.90 -23.14 6.03
CA ILE A 73 3.53 -23.23 5.53
C ILE A 73 3.33 -22.20 4.41
N ASP A 74 3.75 -20.96 4.63
CA ASP A 74 3.65 -19.88 3.63
C ASP A 74 4.43 -20.21 2.35
N GLU A 75 5.63 -20.79 2.44
CA GLU A 75 6.44 -21.24 1.29
C GLU A 75 5.78 -22.40 0.54
N ALA A 76 5.25 -23.39 1.27
CA ALA A 76 4.59 -24.55 0.67
C ALA A 76 3.23 -24.21 0.03
N THR A 77 2.55 -23.17 0.50
CA THR A 77 1.19 -22.81 0.09
C THR A 77 1.09 -21.54 -0.76
N GLY A 78 2.09 -20.66 -0.74
CA GLY A 78 2.02 -19.34 -1.38
C GLY A 78 1.04 -18.37 -0.70
N TYR A 79 0.62 -18.65 0.53
CA TYR A 79 -0.53 -18.02 1.19
C TYR A 79 -0.41 -16.49 1.42
N GLN A 80 0.79 -15.91 1.31
CA GLN A 80 0.99 -14.45 1.42
C GLN A 80 0.29 -13.68 0.29
N ASP A 81 0.36 -14.17 -0.95
CA ASP A 81 -0.30 -13.54 -2.09
C ASP A 81 -1.82 -13.68 -1.99
N ASP A 82 -2.30 -14.83 -1.57
CA ASP A 82 -3.74 -15.09 -1.44
C ASP A 82 -4.35 -14.33 -0.27
N ARG A 83 -3.63 -14.16 0.85
CA ARG A 83 -4.06 -13.30 1.96
C ARG A 83 -4.19 -11.84 1.54
N ALA A 84 -3.26 -11.33 0.74
CA ALA A 84 -3.33 -9.96 0.21
C ALA A 84 -4.51 -9.80 -0.78
N LYS A 85 -4.73 -10.78 -1.65
CA LYS A 85 -5.89 -10.81 -2.56
C LYS A 85 -7.21 -10.88 -1.79
N ASP A 86 -7.31 -11.71 -0.76
CA ASP A 86 -8.51 -11.85 0.07
C ASP A 86 -8.82 -10.55 0.83
N ALA A 87 -7.80 -9.90 1.38
CA ALA A 87 -7.95 -8.59 2.02
C ALA A 87 -8.47 -7.53 1.04
N LEU A 88 -7.90 -7.47 -0.17
CA LEU A 88 -8.36 -6.56 -1.23
C LEU A 88 -9.78 -6.88 -1.70
N ALA A 89 -10.11 -8.15 -1.92
CA ALA A 89 -11.45 -8.58 -2.27
C ALA A 89 -12.48 -8.17 -1.19
N LYS A 90 -12.10 -8.27 0.09
CA LYS A 90 -12.94 -7.81 1.21
C LYS A 90 -13.13 -6.29 1.22
N ILE A 91 -12.11 -5.51 0.83
CA ILE A 91 -12.25 -4.07 0.63
C ILE A 91 -13.23 -3.80 -0.54
N PHE A 92 -13.05 -4.44 -1.68
CA PHE A 92 -13.90 -4.21 -2.85
C PHE A 92 -15.36 -4.62 -2.63
N THR A 93 -15.63 -5.70 -1.90
CA THR A 93 -17.02 -6.07 -1.54
C THR A 93 -17.71 -5.01 -0.67
N THR A 94 -16.95 -4.17 0.06
CA THR A 94 -17.49 -3.04 0.82
C THR A 94 -17.95 -1.90 -0.08
N PHE A 95 -17.32 -1.71 -1.25
CA PHE A 95 -17.64 -0.60 -2.17
C PHE A 95 -18.46 -1.01 -3.39
N LEU A 96 -18.25 -2.22 -3.90
CA LEU A 96 -18.79 -2.69 -5.18
C LEU A 96 -19.93 -3.69 -4.96
N ALA A 97 -20.90 -3.63 -5.86
CA ALA A 97 -21.98 -4.61 -5.95
C ALA A 97 -21.58 -5.81 -6.83
N LYS A 98 -22.27 -6.93 -6.64
CA LYS A 98 -22.16 -8.11 -7.53
C LYS A 98 -22.72 -7.78 -8.92
N GLU A 99 -23.81 -7.03 -8.96
CA GLU A 99 -24.50 -6.63 -10.18
C GLU A 99 -24.52 -5.11 -10.33
N ARG A 100 -24.58 -4.64 -11.58
CA ARG A 100 -24.68 -3.21 -11.88
C ARG A 100 -26.02 -2.65 -11.41
N GLN A 101 -25.96 -1.49 -10.78
CA GLN A 101 -27.10 -0.73 -10.32
C GLN A 101 -27.76 0.04 -11.49
N LYS A 102 -29.03 0.42 -11.31
CA LYS A 102 -29.72 1.30 -12.24
C LYS A 102 -28.97 2.64 -12.34
N TRP A 103 -28.88 3.18 -13.55
CA TRP A 103 -28.20 4.45 -13.77
C TRP A 103 -28.78 5.53 -12.87
N THR A 104 -27.90 6.16 -12.08
CA THR A 104 -28.24 7.25 -11.17
C THR A 104 -27.20 8.35 -11.37
N PRO A 105 -27.62 9.62 -11.56
CA PRO A 105 -26.69 10.75 -11.63
C PRO A 105 -25.78 10.78 -10.41
N THR A 106 -24.48 10.50 -10.61
CA THR A 106 -23.50 10.41 -9.52
C THR A 106 -22.55 11.61 -9.51
N PHE A 107 -22.21 12.13 -10.69
CA PHE A 107 -21.32 13.27 -10.85
C PHE A 107 -22.12 14.55 -11.07
N PRO A 108 -22.12 15.50 -10.11
CA PRO A 108 -22.81 16.78 -10.28
C PRO A 108 -22.19 17.62 -11.40
N LEU A 109 -22.99 18.47 -12.04
CA LEU A 109 -22.50 19.41 -13.05
C LEU A 109 -21.37 20.32 -12.53
N ALA A 110 -21.40 20.64 -11.22
CA ALA A 110 -20.35 21.41 -10.56
C ALA A 110 -18.95 20.79 -10.72
N PHE A 111 -18.83 19.47 -10.68
CA PHE A 111 -17.54 18.78 -10.87
C PHE A 111 -16.93 19.13 -12.23
N TYR A 112 -17.72 19.01 -13.30
CA TYR A 112 -17.27 19.34 -14.65
C TYR A 112 -17.04 20.84 -14.83
N LYS A 113 -17.93 21.68 -14.29
CA LYS A 113 -17.81 23.14 -14.37
C LYS A 113 -16.48 23.63 -13.83
N GLU A 114 -16.07 23.15 -12.66
CA GLU A 114 -14.80 23.58 -12.05
C GLU A 114 -13.57 23.05 -12.78
N ILE A 115 -13.62 21.83 -13.32
CA ILE A 115 -12.55 21.32 -14.19
C ILE A 115 -12.39 22.23 -15.41
N TYR A 116 -13.48 22.58 -16.09
CA TYR A 116 -13.44 23.47 -17.25
C TYR A 116 -12.89 24.85 -16.87
N ARG A 117 -13.30 25.40 -15.72
CA ARG A 117 -12.77 26.67 -15.18
C ARG A 117 -11.25 26.63 -15.04
N LEU A 118 -10.72 25.63 -14.33
CA LEU A 118 -9.27 25.50 -14.10
C LEU A 118 -8.47 25.19 -15.37
N ARG A 119 -9.11 24.64 -16.40
CA ARG A 119 -8.51 24.38 -17.71
C ARG A 119 -8.67 25.53 -18.70
N GLY A 120 -9.41 26.58 -18.36
CA GLY A 120 -9.71 27.69 -19.26
C GLY A 120 -10.62 27.30 -20.44
N TRP A 121 -11.42 26.25 -20.29
CA TRP A 121 -12.31 25.76 -21.35
C TRP A 121 -13.70 26.37 -21.25
N LYS A 122 -14.34 26.60 -22.40
CA LYS A 122 -15.75 27.04 -22.46
C LYS A 122 -16.67 25.95 -21.92
N PHE A 123 -17.40 26.24 -20.85
CA PHE A 123 -18.38 25.31 -20.28
C PHE A 123 -19.79 25.60 -20.81
N GLU A 124 -20.38 24.61 -21.46
CA GLU A 124 -21.76 24.65 -21.97
C GLU A 124 -22.60 23.62 -21.20
N PRO A 125 -23.49 24.05 -20.28
CA PRO A 125 -24.26 23.13 -19.42
C PRO A 125 -25.12 22.11 -20.18
N TRP A 126 -25.66 22.50 -21.34
CA TRP A 126 -26.51 21.66 -22.20
C TRP A 126 -25.73 20.67 -23.06
N ASN A 127 -24.42 20.89 -23.26
CA ASN A 127 -23.60 19.99 -24.04
C ASN A 127 -23.15 18.85 -23.14
N THR A 128 -23.47 17.59 -23.47
CA THR A 128 -23.07 16.41 -22.68
C THR A 128 -21.76 15.81 -23.17
N LYS A 129 -21.25 16.22 -24.34
CA LYS A 129 -19.97 15.74 -24.86
C LYS A 129 -18.84 16.38 -24.05
N ARG A 130 -17.99 15.54 -23.47
CA ARG A 130 -16.85 15.94 -22.63
C ARG A 130 -15.55 15.49 -23.28
N PRO A 131 -14.45 16.26 -23.17
CA PRO A 131 -13.13 15.81 -23.55
C PRO A 131 -12.78 14.46 -22.91
N SER A 132 -12.20 13.55 -23.69
CA SER A 132 -11.88 12.19 -23.25
C SER A 132 -10.95 12.16 -22.03
N VAL A 133 -10.06 13.14 -21.90
CA VAL A 133 -9.12 13.28 -20.78
C VAL A 133 -9.83 13.38 -19.41
N ILE A 134 -11.09 13.83 -19.37
CA ILE A 134 -11.86 13.90 -18.12
C ILE A 134 -12.11 12.50 -17.54
N ALA A 135 -12.17 11.45 -18.38
CA ALA A 135 -12.27 10.08 -17.89
C ALA A 135 -11.03 9.68 -17.09
N ALA A 136 -9.83 9.94 -17.61
CA ALA A 136 -8.57 9.68 -16.91
C ALA A 136 -8.44 10.49 -15.62
N TRP A 137 -8.93 11.74 -15.61
CA TRP A 137 -8.99 12.55 -14.40
C TRP A 137 -10.02 12.06 -13.39
N THR A 138 -11.11 11.46 -13.85
CA THR A 138 -12.10 10.84 -12.95
C THR A 138 -11.49 9.62 -12.27
N ASP A 139 -10.75 8.79 -13.02
CA ASP A 139 -9.99 7.68 -12.47
C ASP A 139 -8.99 8.21 -11.40
N ASP A 140 -8.18 9.22 -11.74
CA ASP A 140 -7.18 9.82 -10.83
C ASP A 140 -7.80 10.48 -9.59
N PHE A 141 -8.79 11.36 -9.77
CA PHE A 141 -9.29 12.21 -8.69
C PHE A 141 -10.29 11.50 -7.78
N VAL A 142 -10.93 10.45 -8.28
CA VAL A 142 -12.04 9.79 -7.60
C VAL A 142 -11.71 8.32 -7.35
N TYR A 143 -11.61 7.49 -8.38
CA TYR A 143 -11.56 6.04 -8.19
C TYR A 143 -10.25 5.56 -7.55
N ASP A 144 -9.10 6.07 -8.00
CA ASP A 144 -7.77 5.70 -7.48
C ASP A 144 -7.56 6.07 -5.99
N ARG A 145 -8.42 6.92 -5.44
CA ARG A 145 -8.31 7.47 -4.07
C ARG A 145 -9.34 6.90 -3.11
N LEU A 146 -10.26 6.06 -3.59
CA LEU A 146 -11.30 5.43 -2.75
C LEU A 146 -10.83 4.11 -2.15
N ALA A 147 -10.10 3.29 -2.92
CA ALA A 147 -9.51 2.06 -2.44
C ALA A 147 -8.32 1.64 -3.33
N PRO A 148 -7.31 0.95 -2.77
CA PRO A 148 -6.18 0.43 -3.54
C PRO A 148 -6.67 -0.51 -4.65
N GLY A 149 -6.22 -0.31 -5.88
CA GLY A 149 -6.57 -1.17 -7.03
C GLY A 149 -8.02 -1.07 -7.52
N LEU A 150 -8.83 -0.16 -6.97
CA LEU A 150 -10.26 -0.06 -7.29
C LEU A 150 -10.53 0.19 -8.77
N THR A 151 -9.73 1.03 -9.41
CA THR A 151 -9.89 1.36 -10.83
C THR A 151 -9.69 0.13 -11.71
N GLU A 152 -8.70 -0.71 -11.42
CA GLU A 152 -8.48 -1.94 -12.19
C GLU A 152 -9.63 -2.94 -11.98
N GLU A 153 -10.11 -3.08 -10.75
CA GLU A 153 -11.27 -3.92 -10.46
C GLU A 153 -12.54 -3.43 -11.20
N LEU A 154 -12.75 -2.11 -11.26
CA LEU A 154 -13.83 -1.50 -12.02
C LEU A 154 -13.68 -1.71 -13.54
N ARG A 155 -12.45 -1.73 -14.06
CA ARG A 155 -12.16 -2.02 -15.48
C ARG A 155 -12.42 -3.48 -15.82
N ASN A 156 -12.11 -4.40 -14.90
CA ASN A 156 -12.41 -5.83 -15.01
C ASN A 156 -13.92 -6.09 -15.01
N LYS A 157 -14.67 -5.44 -14.11
CA LYS A 157 -16.13 -5.56 -14.04
C LYS A 157 -16.86 -4.91 -15.23
N ASN A 158 -16.29 -3.87 -15.81
CA ASN A 158 -16.91 -3.11 -16.90
C ASN A 158 -15.95 -3.02 -18.09
N PRO A 159 -15.59 -4.12 -18.76
CA PRO A 159 -14.55 -4.16 -19.78
C PRO A 159 -14.89 -3.32 -21.01
N ILE A 160 -13.86 -3.00 -21.80
CA ILE A 160 -14.01 -2.39 -23.11
C ILE A 160 -14.46 -3.49 -24.07
N VAL A 161 -15.58 -3.31 -24.76
CA VAL A 161 -16.03 -4.25 -25.79
C VAL A 161 -15.31 -3.98 -27.11
N GLU A 162 -15.44 -4.88 -28.09
CA GLU A 162 -14.75 -4.82 -29.40
C GLU A 162 -14.89 -3.47 -30.12
N THR A 163 -15.96 -2.73 -29.86
CA THR A 163 -16.19 -1.37 -30.39
C THR A 163 -15.28 -0.28 -29.80
N GLY A 164 -14.37 -0.63 -28.88
CA GLY A 164 -13.45 0.30 -28.22
C GLY A 164 -14.09 1.17 -27.14
N ARG A 165 -15.33 0.88 -26.73
CA ARG A 165 -16.06 1.62 -25.68
C ARG A 165 -16.52 0.69 -24.58
N ARG A 166 -16.74 1.25 -23.37
CA ARG A 166 -17.41 0.53 -22.29
C ARG A 166 -18.93 0.64 -22.45
N THR A 167 -19.62 -0.48 -22.28
CA THR A 167 -21.09 -0.56 -22.39
C THR A 167 -21.78 0.21 -21.26
N HIS A 168 -21.17 0.22 -20.07
CA HIS A 168 -21.73 0.81 -18.86
C HIS A 168 -20.78 1.84 -18.22
N LYS A 169 -21.23 2.50 -17.16
CA LYS A 169 -20.44 3.48 -16.41
C LYS A 169 -19.92 2.87 -15.11
N HIS A 170 -18.68 3.17 -14.72
CA HIS A 170 -18.08 2.59 -13.52
C HIS A 170 -18.86 2.86 -12.24
N HIS A 171 -19.44 4.06 -12.07
CA HIS A 171 -20.25 4.37 -10.89
C HIS A 171 -21.48 3.45 -10.72
N GLN A 172 -21.96 2.77 -11.77
CA GLN A 172 -23.07 1.82 -11.65
C GLN A 172 -22.68 0.55 -10.89
N TRP A 173 -21.39 0.28 -10.68
CA TRP A 173 -20.93 -0.92 -9.98
C TRP A 173 -20.74 -0.71 -8.48
N PHE A 174 -20.98 0.49 -7.97
CA PHE A 174 -20.92 0.77 -6.54
C PHE A 174 -22.19 0.26 -5.85
N ASN A 175 -22.04 -0.34 -4.67
CA ASN A 175 -23.23 -0.79 -3.93
C ASN A 175 -23.98 0.42 -3.33
N PRO A 176 -25.32 0.34 -3.19
CA PRO A 176 -26.12 1.45 -2.67
C PRO A 176 -25.87 1.78 -1.19
N GLU A 177 -25.52 0.77 -0.37
CA GLU A 177 -25.47 0.91 1.09
C GLU A 177 -24.24 1.66 1.60
N ARG A 178 -23.06 1.38 1.03
CA ARG A 178 -21.78 1.97 1.47
C ARG A 178 -21.01 2.60 0.34
N GLY A 179 -20.91 1.91 -0.80
CA GLY A 179 -20.13 2.36 -1.95
C GLY A 179 -20.58 3.71 -2.52
N HIS A 180 -21.86 3.84 -2.83
CA HIS A 180 -22.43 5.07 -3.38
C HIS A 180 -22.35 6.27 -2.42
N PRO A 181 -22.70 6.13 -1.13
CA PRO A 181 -22.48 7.18 -0.14
C PRO A 181 -21.03 7.66 -0.08
N SER A 182 -20.05 6.75 0.07
CA SER A 182 -18.63 7.12 0.12
C SER A 182 -18.13 7.77 -1.17
N LEU A 183 -18.59 7.28 -2.34
CA LEU A 183 -18.28 7.88 -3.63
C LEU A 183 -18.79 9.33 -3.71
N LYS A 184 -20.03 9.59 -3.26
CA LYS A 184 -20.62 10.95 -3.27
C LYS A 184 -19.92 11.89 -2.30
N GLU A 185 -19.58 11.40 -1.12
CA GLU A 185 -18.83 12.16 -0.11
C GLU A 185 -17.47 12.59 -0.67
N HIS A 186 -16.72 11.64 -1.23
CA HIS A 186 -15.43 11.92 -1.86
C HIS A 186 -15.54 12.90 -3.03
N ILE A 187 -16.51 12.71 -3.94
CA ILE A 187 -16.76 13.66 -5.03
C ILE A 187 -17.05 15.07 -4.49
N SER A 188 -17.79 15.19 -3.40
CA SER A 188 -18.10 16.49 -2.78
C SER A 188 -16.84 17.16 -2.24
N GLY A 189 -15.94 16.40 -1.60
CA GLY A 189 -14.63 16.87 -1.17
C GLY A 189 -13.75 17.33 -2.34
N VAL A 190 -13.69 16.54 -3.42
CA VAL A 190 -12.96 16.91 -4.64
C VAL A 190 -13.52 18.19 -5.27
N ILE A 191 -14.85 18.36 -5.32
CA ILE A 191 -15.48 19.59 -5.80
C ILE A 191 -15.08 20.79 -4.93
N ALA A 192 -15.04 20.63 -3.60
CA ALA A 192 -14.61 21.70 -2.70
C ALA A 192 -13.16 22.14 -2.99
N LEU A 193 -12.25 21.18 -3.19
CA LEU A 193 -10.86 21.46 -3.57
C LEU A 193 -10.74 22.11 -4.95
N LEU A 194 -11.52 21.63 -5.92
CA LEU A 194 -11.60 22.25 -7.26
C LEU A 194 -12.05 23.71 -7.20
N ARG A 195 -13.03 24.03 -6.34
CA ARG A 195 -13.52 25.40 -6.14
C ARG A 195 -12.49 26.30 -5.46
N ALA A 196 -11.82 25.78 -4.44
CA ALA A 196 -10.84 26.53 -3.66
C ALA A 196 -9.53 26.80 -4.45
N ALA A 197 -9.21 25.96 -5.43
CA ALA A 197 -7.98 26.10 -6.19
C ALA A 197 -8.03 27.28 -7.20
N GLU A 198 -6.93 28.03 -7.23
CA GLU A 198 -6.74 29.11 -8.22
C GLU A 198 -6.36 28.57 -9.60
N ASN A 199 -5.58 27.48 -9.62
CA ASN A 199 -5.07 26.85 -10.84
C ASN A 199 -4.95 25.33 -10.68
N TRP A 200 -4.70 24.64 -11.79
CA TRP A 200 -4.62 23.18 -11.85
C TRP A 200 -3.54 22.58 -10.92
N GLY A 201 -2.38 23.23 -10.82
CA GLY A 201 -1.29 22.76 -9.97
C GLY A 201 -1.62 22.87 -8.47
N ALA A 202 -2.26 23.97 -8.08
CA ALA A 202 -2.75 24.15 -6.71
C ALA A 202 -3.82 23.10 -6.36
N PHE A 203 -4.74 22.81 -7.28
CA PHE A 203 -5.73 21.74 -7.11
C PHE A 203 -5.06 20.38 -6.91
N LYS A 204 -4.13 19.97 -7.79
CA LYS A 204 -3.44 18.68 -7.70
C LYS A 204 -2.72 18.51 -6.36
N ARG A 205 -1.96 19.52 -5.92
CA ARG A 205 -1.29 19.50 -4.61
C ARG A 205 -2.27 19.40 -3.44
N GLY A 206 -3.37 20.15 -3.49
CA GLY A 206 -4.42 20.10 -2.47
C GLY A 206 -5.10 18.74 -2.41
N LEU A 207 -5.37 18.15 -3.57
CA LEU A 207 -5.95 16.82 -3.72
C LEU A 207 -5.02 15.73 -3.21
N ASP A 208 -3.74 15.76 -3.58
CA ASP A 208 -2.74 14.78 -3.13
C ASP A 208 -2.48 14.85 -1.62
N ARG A 209 -2.63 16.04 -1.02
CA ARG A 209 -2.54 16.22 0.44
C ARG A 209 -3.79 15.75 1.18
N ALA A 210 -4.98 16.10 0.70
CA ALA A 210 -6.24 15.78 1.38
C ALA A 210 -6.67 14.33 1.16
N TYR A 211 -6.40 13.79 -0.03
CA TYR A 211 -6.82 12.46 -0.47
C TYR A 211 -5.66 11.77 -1.20
N PRO A 212 -4.58 11.36 -0.52
CA PRO A 212 -3.44 10.73 -1.17
C PRO A 212 -3.84 9.46 -1.93
N LYS A 213 -3.18 9.19 -3.06
CA LYS A 213 -3.36 7.92 -3.76
C LYS A 213 -2.73 6.78 -2.96
N PHE A 214 -3.35 5.61 -3.05
CA PHE A 214 -2.76 4.39 -2.51
C PHE A 214 -1.52 3.99 -3.31
N GLY A 215 -0.45 3.57 -2.63
CA GLY A 215 0.77 3.10 -3.27
C GLY A 215 1.69 4.18 -3.83
N THR A 216 1.38 5.48 -3.65
CA THR A 216 2.28 6.58 -4.00
C THR A 216 2.95 7.18 -2.77
N THR A 217 4.27 7.37 -2.83
CA THR A 217 5.00 8.14 -1.82
C THR A 217 4.52 9.59 -1.84
N ILE A 218 4.08 10.11 -0.70
CA ILE A 218 3.67 11.51 -0.58
C ILE A 218 4.90 12.39 -0.82
N GLU A 219 4.77 13.36 -1.71
CA GLU A 219 5.83 14.35 -1.96
C GLU A 219 6.02 15.20 -0.69
N LEU A 220 7.11 14.96 0.03
CA LEU A 220 7.44 15.70 1.24
C LEU A 220 7.89 17.11 0.84
N ALA A 221 7.15 18.13 1.25
CA ALA A 221 7.57 19.51 1.08
C ALA A 221 8.80 19.78 1.97
N LEU A 222 9.99 19.68 1.39
CA LEU A 222 11.23 20.10 2.05
C LEU A 222 11.23 21.63 2.12
N ALA A 223 10.78 22.18 3.24
CA ALA A 223 10.98 23.58 3.54
C ALA A 223 12.45 23.80 3.94
N GLY A 224 13.23 24.45 3.07
CA GLY A 224 14.52 25.04 3.45
C GLY A 224 15.63 24.87 2.42
N GLY A 225 15.89 25.92 1.65
CA GLY A 225 17.03 25.96 0.74
C GLY A 225 16.99 27.13 -0.24
N ASN A 226 16.88 28.35 0.28
CA ASN A 226 17.23 29.54 -0.48
C ASN A 226 18.72 29.43 -0.85
N ASN A 227 19.03 29.33 -2.13
CA ASN A 227 20.29 29.86 -2.66
C ASN A 227 20.11 30.18 -4.13
N GLY A 228 19.91 31.47 -4.40
CA GLY A 228 20.10 32.02 -5.71
C GLY A 228 21.51 31.72 -6.21
N THR A 229 21.59 31.21 -7.43
CA THR A 229 22.75 31.44 -8.29
C THR A 229 22.20 31.72 -9.68
N LYS A 230 22.05 33.02 -9.97
CA LYS A 230 22.08 33.48 -11.36
C LYS A 230 23.42 33.04 -11.94
N ARG A 231 23.42 32.13 -12.91
CA ARG A 231 24.46 32.10 -13.94
C ARG A 231 23.90 32.87 -15.13
N LEU A 232 24.40 34.08 -15.31
CA LEU A 232 24.47 34.76 -16.59
C LEU A 232 25.89 35.31 -16.69
N THR A 233 26.56 34.89 -17.77
CA THR A 233 27.87 35.32 -18.31
C THR A 233 29.06 35.24 -17.39
#